data_AF-A3D2U4-F1
#
_entry.id   AF-A3D2U4-F1
#
_cell.length_a   1.000
_cell.length_b   1.000
_cell.length_c   1.000
_cell.angle_alpha   90.00
_cell.angle_beta   90.00
_cell.angle_gamma   90.00
#
_symmetry.space_group_name_H-M   'P 1'
#
loop_
_entity.id
_entity.type
_entity.pdbx_description
1 polymer ?
#
loop_
_entity_poly.entity_id
_entity_poly.type
_entity_poly.pdbx_seq_one_letter_code
_entity_poly.pdbx_strand_id
1 'polypeptide(L)'
;MYQLYFSLALVLIVFSLPIYIQYTALKLEQSENGESTAWSLFFADPSLRVILTIISFPVIGLTSIFEVIKTLFSSEPVRPSLLLSGLISICWLILLCLGYAQYLS
;
A
#
# COMPACT_ATOMS: atom_id res chain seq x y z
N MET A 1 -11.92 0.07 23.80
CA MET A 1 -12.42 0.11 22.41
C MET A 1 -11.31 0.50 21.42
N TYR A 2 -10.46 1.51 21.68
CA TYR A 2 -9.35 1.88 20.78
C TYR A 2 -8.40 0.71 20.43
N GLN A 3 -8.14 -0.18 21.40
CA GLN A 3 -7.33 -1.39 21.20
C GLN A 3 -7.90 -2.32 20.12
N LEU A 4 -9.23 -2.39 19.98
CA LEU A 4 -9.90 -3.19 18.97
C LEU A 4 -9.62 -2.64 17.57
N TYR A 5 -9.70 -1.32 17.40
CA TYR A 5 -9.40 -0.64 16.13
C TYR A 5 -7.93 -0.81 15.72
N PHE A 6 -6.99 -0.66 16.66
CA PHE A 6 -5.58 -0.91 16.39
C PHE A 6 -5.29 -2.39 16.07
N SER A 7 -5.93 -3.32 16.78
CA SER A 7 -5.77 -4.76 16.51
C SER A 7 -6.33 -5.13 15.14
N LEU A 8 -7.50 -4.60 14.77
CA LEU A 8 -8.10 -4.78 13.44
C LEU A 8 -7.22 -4.18 12.35
N ALA A 9 -6.68 -2.98 12.54
CA ALA A 9 -5.75 -2.37 11.59
C ALA A 9 -4.51 -3.26 11.39
N LEU A 10 -3.95 -3.78 12.48
CA LEU A 10 -2.76 -4.64 12.44
C LEU A 10 -3.03 -5.97 11.73
N VAL A 11 -4.18 -6.61 11.99
CA VAL A 11 -4.63 -7.79 11.25
C VAL A 11 -4.77 -7.45 9.77
N LEU A 12 -5.45 -6.36 9.43
CA LEU A 12 -5.65 -5.94 8.04
C LEU A 12 -4.31 -5.70 7.32
N ILE A 13 -3.35 -5.06 7.99
CA ILE A 13 -2.00 -4.83 7.48
C ILE A 13 -1.31 -6.17 7.21
N VAL A 14 -1.27 -7.07 8.19
CA VAL A 14 -0.59 -8.36 8.05
C VAL A 14 -1.17 -9.20 6.90
N PHE A 15 -2.50 -9.28 6.81
CA PHE A 15 -3.16 -10.04 5.75
C PHE A 15 -3.04 -9.39 4.36
N SER A 16 -2.77 -8.09 4.29
CA SER A 16 -2.63 -7.37 3.02
C SER A 16 -1.18 -7.26 2.52
N LEU A 17 -0.18 -7.66 3.32
CA LEU A 17 1.21 -7.73 2.87
C LEU A 17 1.42 -8.41 1.50
N PRO A 18 0.83 -9.59 1.22
CA PRO A 18 1.01 -10.25 -0.07
C PRO A 18 0.54 -9.39 -1.24
N ILE A 19 -0.50 -8.58 -1.03
CA ILE A 19 -1.06 -7.67 -2.03
C ILE A 19 -0.06 -6.52 -2.29
N TYR A 20 0.59 -5.99 -1.25
CA TYR A 20 1.63 -4.96 -1.42
C TYR A 20 2.91 -5.50 -2.08
N ILE A 21 3.29 -6.75 -1.79
CA ILE A 21 4.42 -7.41 -2.47
C ILE A 21 4.11 -7.59 -3.97
N GLN A 22 2.88 -7.99 -4.30
CA GLN A 22 2.45 -8.12 -5.69
C GLN A 22 2.33 -6.76 -6.39
N TYR A 23 1.83 -5.74 -5.69
CA TYR A 23 1.78 -4.36 -6.20
C TYR A 23 3.18 -3.81 -6.50
N THR A 24 4.14 -3.95 -5.59
CA THR A 24 5.53 -3.51 -5.82
C THR A 24 6.18 -4.27 -6.97
N ALA A 25 5.92 -5.57 -7.11
CA ALA A 25 6.38 -6.37 -8.25
C ALA A 25 5.83 -5.86 -9.59
N LEU A 26 4.52 -5.65 -9.68
CA LEU A 26 3.88 -5.12 -10.89
C LEU A 26 4.36 -3.71 -11.24
N LYS A 27 4.59 -2.88 -10.22
CA LYS A 27 5.11 -1.52 -10.42
C LYS A 27 6.54 -1.53 -10.94
N LEU A 28 7.35 -2.50 -10.51
CA LEU A 28 8.71 -2.70 -11.01
C LEU A 28 8.72 -3.06 -12.51
N GLU A 29 7.88 -4.02 -12.92
CA GLU A 29 7.71 -4.41 -14.33
C GLU A 29 7.22 -3.25 -15.20
N GLN A 30 6.38 -2.37 -14.66
CA GLN A 30 5.96 -1.15 -15.37
C GLN A 30 7.08 -0.10 -15.46
N SER A 31 7.92 0.01 -14.42
CA SER A 31 9.05 0.94 -14.36
C SER A 31 10.17 0.55 -15.33
N GLU A 32 10.46 -0.74 -15.50
CA GLU A 32 11.42 -1.26 -16.50
C GLU A 32 11.04 -0.90 -17.94
N ASN A 33 9.76 -0.64 -18.22
CA ASN A 33 9.26 -0.29 -19.56
C ASN A 33 9.28 1.22 -19.89
N GLY A 34 9.84 2.10 -19.05
CA GLY A 34 9.99 3.51 -19.47
C GLY A 34 10.38 4.56 -18.43
N GLU A 35 10.40 4.26 -17.13
CA GLU A 35 10.83 5.24 -16.11
C GLU A 35 11.71 4.55 -15.08
N SER A 36 13.03 4.80 -15.11
CA SER A 36 13.94 4.40 -14.04
C SER A 36 13.59 5.20 -12.78
N THR A 37 12.81 4.59 -11.89
CA THR A 37 12.52 5.16 -10.58
C THR A 37 13.45 4.54 -9.54
N ALA A 38 13.82 5.28 -8.48
CA ALA A 38 14.59 4.72 -7.36
C ALA A 38 13.94 3.42 -6.80
N TRP A 39 12.61 3.31 -6.94
CA TRP A 39 11.82 2.12 -6.67
C TRP A 39 12.29 0.86 -7.42
N SER A 40 12.72 0.95 -8.68
CA SER A 40 13.20 -0.24 -9.39
C SER A 40 14.52 -0.77 -8.82
N LEU A 41 15.39 0.13 -8.36
CA LEU A 41 16.69 -0.19 -7.78
C LEU A 41 16.59 -0.85 -6.40
N PHE A 42 15.68 -0.37 -5.55
CA PHE A 42 15.50 -0.93 -4.20
C PHE A 42 14.71 -2.25 -4.19
N PHE A 43 13.83 -2.47 -5.17
CA PHE A 43 12.95 -3.64 -5.18
C PHE A 43 13.33 -4.69 -6.24
N ALA A 44 14.47 -4.55 -6.93
CA ALA A 44 14.95 -5.49 -7.94
C ALA A 44 15.06 -6.94 -7.38
N ASP A 45 15.71 -7.09 -6.22
CA ASP A 45 15.86 -8.38 -5.57
C ASP A 45 14.56 -8.86 -4.88
N PRO A 46 14.06 -10.07 -5.18
CA PRO A 46 12.80 -10.57 -4.62
C PRO A 46 12.82 -10.69 -3.08
N SER A 47 13.93 -11.12 -2.51
CA SER A 47 14.08 -11.26 -1.05
C SER A 47 14.12 -9.91 -0.33
N LEU A 48 14.81 -8.93 -0.92
CA LEU A 48 14.89 -7.56 -0.44
C LEU A 48 13.56 -6.83 -0.60
N ARG A 49 12.83 -7.09 -1.70
CA ARG A 49 11.48 -6.55 -1.96
C ARG A 49 10.51 -6.89 -0.85
N VAL A 50 10.52 -8.13 -0.34
CA VAL A 50 9.64 -8.52 0.78
C VAL A 50 9.98 -7.73 2.04
N ILE A 51 11.26 -7.67 2.41
CA ILE A 51 11.73 -6.97 3.61
C ILE A 51 11.44 -5.46 3.51
N LEU A 52 11.77 -4.85 2.39
CA LEU A 52 11.51 -3.43 2.13
C LEU A 52 10.02 -3.12 2.09
N THR A 53 9.19 -4.04 1.58
CA THR A 53 7.73 -3.89 1.59
C THR A 53 7.19 -3.93 3.01
N ILE A 54 7.74 -4.78 3.89
CA ILE A 54 7.36 -4.82 5.31
C ILE A 54 7.75 -3.53 6.01
N ILE A 55 8.98 -3.06 5.85
CA ILE A 55 9.50 -1.87 6.54
C ILE A 55 8.80 -0.60 6.01
N SER A 56 8.55 -0.55 4.71
CA SER A 56 8.03 0.63 4.02
C SER A 56 6.53 0.54 3.75
N PHE A 57 5.83 -0.43 4.34
CA PHE A 57 4.40 -0.65 4.10
C PHE A 57 3.53 0.60 4.29
N PRO A 58 3.78 1.51 5.27
CA PRO A 58 2.95 2.70 5.44
C PRO A 58 3.12 3.66 4.25
N VAL A 59 4.36 3.79 3.78
CA VAL A 59 4.70 4.63 2.63
C VAL A 59 4.11 4.04 1.35
N ILE A 60 4.23 2.73 1.16
CA ILE A 60 3.64 2.01 0.02
C ILE A 60 2.12 2.21 -0.01
N GLY A 61 1.45 2.02 1.12
CA GLY A 61 0.01 2.20 1.20
C GLY A 61 -0.42 3.62 0.86
N LEU A 62 0.26 4.64 1.37
CA LEU A 62 0.00 6.03 0.98
C LEU A 62 0.23 6.28 -0.51
N THR A 63 1.34 5.80 -1.07
CA THR A 63 1.60 5.95 -2.52
C THR A 63 0.55 5.25 -3.37
N SER A 64 0.04 4.09 -2.94
CA SER A 64 -1.03 3.37 -3.64
C SER A 64 -2.33 4.17 -3.68
N ILE A 65 -2.66 4.90 -2.61
CA ILE A 65 -3.84 5.78 -2.56
C ILE A 65 -3.67 6.94 -3.54
N PHE A 66 -2.52 7.63 -3.50
CA PHE A 66 -2.24 8.73 -4.43
C PHE A 66 -2.29 8.28 -5.88
N GLU A 67 -1.80 7.08 -6.17
CA GLU A 67 -1.80 6.52 -7.52
C GLU A 67 -3.21 6.16 -7.98
N VAL A 68 -4.03 5.52 -7.13
CA VAL A 68 -5.45 5.27 -7.42
C VAL A 68 -6.19 6.59 -7.69
N ILE A 69 -5.95 7.61 -6.88
CA ILE A 69 -6.54 8.95 -7.08
C ILE A 69 -6.10 9.51 -8.44
N LYS A 70 -4.80 9.51 -8.74
CA LYS A 70 -4.25 10.01 -10.01
C LYS A 70 -4.85 9.27 -11.21
N THR A 71 -4.93 7.93 -11.17
CA THR A 71 -5.48 7.12 -12.26
C THR A 71 -6.98 7.40 -12.46
N LEU A 72 -7.75 7.57 -11.37
CA LEU A 72 -9.16 7.97 -11.44
C LEU A 72 -9.34 9.34 -12.13
N PHE A 73 -8.47 10.32 -11.83
CA PHE A 73 -8.51 11.63 -12.48
C PHE A 73 -8.02 11.60 -13.93
N SER A 74 -7.13 10.68 -14.29
CA SER A 74 -6.56 10.56 -15.63
C SER A 74 -7.46 9.83 -16.63
N SER A 75 -8.62 9.30 -16.19
CA SER A 75 -9.52 8.46 -17.01
C SER A 75 -8.83 7.24 -17.65
N GLU A 76 -7.70 6.83 -17.09
CA GLU A 76 -6.98 5.63 -17.52
C GLU A 76 -7.62 4.38 -16.91
N PRO A 77 -7.51 3.21 -17.57
CA PRO A 77 -8.02 1.97 -17.02
C PRO A 77 -7.30 1.61 -15.72
N VAL A 78 -8.02 1.65 -14.59
CA VAL A 78 -7.48 1.31 -13.27
C VAL A 78 -7.24 -0.20 -13.19
N ARG A 79 -5.99 -0.61 -12.94
CA ARG A 79 -5.68 -2.02 -12.72
C ARG A 79 -6.33 -2.52 -11.41
N PRO A 80 -6.95 -3.71 -11.39
CA PRO A 80 -7.61 -4.24 -10.20
C PRO A 80 -6.68 -4.37 -8.98
N SER A 81 -5.41 -4.69 -9.18
CA SER A 81 -4.39 -4.79 -8.13
C SER A 81 -4.09 -3.44 -7.47
N LEU A 82 -4.02 -2.37 -8.28
CA LEU A 82 -3.85 -0.99 -7.82
C LEU A 82 -5.05 -0.56 -6.97
N LEU A 83 -6.26 -0.79 -7.48
CA LEU A 83 -7.52 -0.45 -6.81
C LEU A 83 -7.65 -1.18 -5.47
N LEU A 84 -7.34 -2.48 -5.44
CA LEU A 84 -7.36 -3.31 -4.24
C LEU A 84 -6.35 -2.82 -3.20
N SER A 85 -5.11 -2.53 -3.62
CA SER A 85 -4.06 -2.01 -2.72
C SER A 85 -4.44 -0.66 -2.11
N GLY A 86 -5.04 0.24 -2.89
CA GLY A 86 -5.52 1.54 -2.41
C GLY A 86 -6.70 1.42 -1.46
N LEU A 87 -7.68 0.55 -1.75
CA LEU A 87 -8.84 0.31 -0.88
C LEU A 87 -8.43 -0.25 0.48
N ILE A 88 -7.55 -1.26 0.49
CA ILE A 88 -7.02 -1.82 1.73
C ILE A 88 -6.23 -0.75 2.49
N SER A 89 -5.46 0.08 1.77
CA SER A 89 -4.73 1.20 2.36
C SER A 89 -5.63 2.18 3.09
N ILE A 90 -6.74 2.57 2.46
CA ILE A 90 -7.76 3.43 3.07
C ILE A 90 -8.39 2.75 4.28
N CYS A 91 -8.73 1.46 4.18
CA CYS A 91 -9.35 0.73 5.28
C CYS A 91 -8.48 0.70 6.56
N TRP A 92 -7.19 0.35 6.46
CA TRP A 92 -6.35 0.34 7.65
C TRP A 92 -6.06 1.76 8.16
N LEU A 93 -5.96 2.77 7.29
CA LEU A 93 -5.85 4.18 7.69
C LEU A 93 -7.07 4.65 8.50
N ILE A 94 -8.28 4.32 8.04
CA ILE A 94 -9.52 4.66 8.75
C ILE A 94 -9.53 4.01 10.14
N LEU A 95 -9.15 2.72 10.23
CA LEU A 95 -9.08 2.02 11.51
C LEU A 95 -8.05 2.66 12.47
N LEU A 96 -6.88 3.07 11.96
CA LEU A 96 -5.89 3.79 12.77
C LEU A 96 -6.43 5.16 13.23
N CYS A 97 -7.08 5.92 12.35
CA CYS A 97 -7.68 7.21 12.68
C CYS A 97 -8.80 7.07 13.73
N LEU A 98 -9.68 6.08 13.59
CA LEU A 98 -10.75 5.80 14.55
C LEU A 98 -10.17 5.37 15.91
N GLY A 99 -9.16 4.50 15.91
CA GLY A 99 -8.45 4.11 17.13
C GLY A 99 -7.80 5.31 17.82
N TYR A 100 -7.17 6.19 17.05
CA TYR A 100 -6.53 7.40 17.57
C TYR A 100 -7.53 8.43 18.10
N ALA A 101 -8.61 8.71 17.36
CA ALA A 101 -9.66 9.62 17.80
C ALA A 101 -10.31 9.15 19.10
N GLN A 102 -10.51 7.84 19.26
CA GLN A 102 -11.04 7.27 20.49
C GLN A 102 -10.02 7.20 21.63
N TYR A 103 -8.72 7.13 21.33
CA TYR A 103 -7.68 7.21 22.35
C TYR A 103 -7.56 8.61 22.96
N LEU A 104 -7.84 9.64 22.16
CA LEU A 104 -7.82 11.04 22.60
C LEU A 104 -9.11 11.52 23.31
N SER A 105 -10.21 10.78 23.18
CA SER A 105 -11.50 11.06 23.82
C SER A 105 -11.62 10.43 25.20
#